data_AF-A0A958LSU1-F1
#
_entry.id   AF-A0A958LSU1-F1
#
_cell.length_a   1.000
_cell.length_b   1.000
_cell.length_c   1.000
_cell.angle_alpha   90.00
_cell.angle_beta   90.00
_cell.angle_gamma   90.00
#
_symmetry.space_group_name_H-M   'P 1'
#
loop_
_entity.id
_entity.type
_entity.pdbx_description
1 polymer ?
#
loop_
_entity_poly.entity_id
_entity_poly.type
_entity_poly.pdbx_seq_one_letter_code
_entity_poly.pdbx_strand_id
1 'polypeptide(L)'
;MDIKNTGVQPQQNRVFSFKDLREFLRCHFEEVKLHDPSWSYTAWSKELGLASTSALTMVVRGQRLPGPKFVEKLADYFDFSQSERDYFFDLVRLQKLTDNPR
;
A
#
# COMPACT_ATOMS: atom_id res chain seq x y z
N MET A 1 -0.64 -25.21 -13.24
CA MET A 1 0.39 -24.69 -12.30
C MET A 1 -0.22 -23.43 -11.74
N ASP A 2 -1.01 -23.63 -10.69
CA ASP A 2 -2.00 -22.67 -10.23
C ASP A 2 -1.56 -22.21 -8.85
N ILE A 3 -0.93 -21.04 -8.81
CA ILE A 3 -0.64 -20.35 -7.55
C ILE A 3 -1.20 -18.94 -7.68
N LYS A 4 -2.53 -18.85 -7.61
CA LYS A 4 -3.26 -17.60 -7.37
C LYS A 4 -4.35 -17.87 -6.36
N ASN A 5 -3.97 -18.03 -5.09
CA ASN A 5 -4.93 -17.98 -3.99
C ASN A 5 -4.25 -17.53 -2.70
N THR A 6 -3.68 -16.32 -2.70
CA THR A 6 -3.59 -15.53 -1.46
C THR A 6 -4.98 -14.93 -1.27
N GLY A 7 -5.80 -15.61 -0.48
CA GLY A 7 -7.23 -15.34 -0.26
C GLY A 7 -7.53 -14.05 0.50
N VAL A 8 -7.09 -12.91 -0.01
CA VAL A 8 -7.61 -11.59 0.37
C VAL A 8 -8.51 -11.15 -0.79
N GLN A 9 -9.82 -11.31 -0.59
CA GLN A 9 -10.85 -10.96 -1.57
C GLN A 9 -10.72 -9.47 -1.99
N PRO A 10 -11.08 -9.13 -3.24
CA PRO A 10 -10.95 -7.77 -3.76
C PRO A 10 -11.89 -6.83 -3.02
N GLN A 11 -11.35 -6.00 -2.14
CA GLN A 11 -12.10 -4.94 -1.48
C GLN A 11 -12.27 -3.77 -2.43
N GLN A 12 -13.18 -3.97 -3.38
CA GLN A 12 -13.69 -2.91 -4.25
C GLN A 12 -14.03 -1.68 -3.39
N ASN A 13 -13.51 -0.51 -3.74
CA ASN A 13 -13.76 0.79 -3.12
C ASN A 13 -13.17 1.05 -1.72
N ARG A 14 -12.31 0.18 -1.17
CA ARG A 14 -11.76 0.41 0.18
C ARG A 14 -10.88 1.66 0.29
N VAL A 15 -10.13 1.99 -0.77
CA VAL A 15 -9.21 3.14 -0.74
C VAL A 15 -9.94 4.45 -0.41
N PHE A 16 -11.19 4.61 -0.86
CA PHE A 16 -12.01 5.80 -0.65
C PHE A 16 -12.41 6.03 0.83
N SER A 17 -12.26 5.03 1.70
CA SER A 17 -12.56 5.16 3.13
C SER A 17 -11.43 5.81 3.93
N PHE A 18 -10.26 6.00 3.33
CA PHE A 18 -9.06 6.49 4.03
C PHE A 18 -8.74 7.93 3.64
N LYS A 19 -8.25 8.71 4.61
CA LYS A 19 -7.74 10.08 4.39
C LYS A 19 -6.23 10.19 4.54
N ASP A 20 -5.60 9.16 5.09
CA ASP A 20 -4.15 9.07 5.27
C ASP A 20 -3.64 7.78 4.60
N LEU A 21 -2.60 7.93 3.78
CA LEU A 21 -1.98 6.83 3.05
C LEU A 21 -1.40 5.76 4.00
N ARG A 22 -0.77 6.18 5.10
CA ARG A 22 -0.11 5.29 6.07
C ARG A 22 -1.16 4.48 6.82
N GLU A 23 -2.30 5.10 7.14
CA GLU A 23 -3.44 4.40 7.74
C GLU A 23 -3.94 3.30 6.82
N PHE A 24 -4.16 3.59 5.53
CA PHE A 24 -4.55 2.60 4.53
C PHE A 24 -3.56 1.42 4.48
N LEU A 25 -2.26 1.71 4.36
CA LEU A 25 -1.22 0.67 4.27
C LEU A 25 -1.10 -0.18 5.54
N ARG A 26 -1.23 0.44 6.72
CA ARG A 26 -1.25 -0.28 8.00
C ARG A 26 -2.49 -1.14 8.13
N CYS A 27 -3.66 -0.62 7.79
CA CYS A 27 -4.91 -1.35 7.88
C CYS A 27 -4.88 -2.61 7.00
N HIS A 28 -4.34 -2.50 5.78
CA HIS A 28 -4.08 -3.67 4.94
C HIS A 28 -3.12 -4.66 5.60
N PHE A 29 -1.96 -4.19 6.09
CA PHE A 29 -0.97 -5.07 6.70
C PHE A 29 -1.53 -5.88 7.88
N GLU A 30 -2.24 -5.22 8.80
CA GLU A 30 -2.81 -5.87 9.98
C GLU A 30 -3.91 -6.87 9.60
N GLU A 31 -4.72 -6.58 8.58
CA GLU A 31 -5.73 -7.52 8.09
C GLU A 31 -5.11 -8.78 7.50
N VAL A 32 -4.11 -8.63 6.62
CA VAL A 32 -3.40 -9.80 6.08
C VAL A 32 -2.71 -10.57 7.21
N LYS A 33 -2.12 -9.87 8.19
CA LYS A 33 -1.48 -10.47 9.36
C LYS A 33 -2.45 -11.26 10.25
N LEU A 34 -3.71 -10.82 10.34
CA LEU A 34 -4.75 -11.51 11.09
C LEU A 34 -5.07 -12.88 10.47
N HIS A 35 -5.05 -12.96 9.13
CA HIS A 35 -5.31 -14.20 8.40
C HIS A 35 -4.06 -15.07 8.23
N ASP A 36 -2.88 -14.46 8.11
CA ASP A 36 -1.59 -15.12 7.99
C ASP A 36 -0.60 -14.59 9.04
N PRO A 37 -0.42 -15.32 10.16
CA PRO A 37 0.55 -14.95 11.20
C PRO A 37 2.00 -14.92 10.73
N SER A 38 2.35 -15.54 9.59
CA SER A 38 3.69 -15.48 9.01
C SER A 38 3.93 -14.20 8.20
N TRP A 39 2.86 -13.43 7.92
CA TRP A 39 2.92 -12.19 7.17
C TRP A 39 3.89 -11.20 7.80
N SER A 40 4.73 -10.58 6.97
CA SER A 40 5.78 -9.66 7.42
C SER A 40 6.04 -8.62 6.35
N TYR A 41 6.65 -7.49 6.74
CA TYR A 41 7.08 -6.48 5.76
C TYR A 41 8.03 -7.05 4.70
N THR A 42 8.82 -8.07 5.04
CA THR A 42 9.68 -8.75 4.06
C THR A 42 8.88 -9.57 3.07
N ALA A 43 7.84 -10.30 3.51
CA ALA A 43 6.94 -11.02 2.62
C ALA A 43 6.21 -10.04 1.70
N TRP A 44 5.64 -8.97 2.27
CA TRP A 44 4.92 -7.96 1.51
C TRP A 44 5.80 -7.23 0.50
N SER A 45 7.03 -6.88 0.89
CA SER A 45 8.00 -6.27 -0.02
C SER A 45 8.35 -7.17 -1.21
N LYS A 46 8.38 -8.50 -1.02
CA LYS A 46 8.61 -9.46 -2.09
C LYS A 46 7.40 -9.55 -3.02
N GLU A 47 6.19 -9.58 -2.48
CA GLU A 47 4.96 -9.58 -3.29
C GLU A 47 4.82 -8.31 -4.14
N LEU A 48 5.19 -7.15 -3.57
CA LEU A 48 5.25 -5.87 -4.29
C LEU A 48 6.39 -5.79 -5.33
N GLY A 49 7.27 -6.79 -5.40
CA GLY A 49 8.45 -6.77 -6.26
C GLY A 49 9.40 -5.62 -5.94
N LEU A 50 9.52 -5.22 -4.68
CA LEU A 50 10.43 -4.16 -4.23
C LEU A 50 11.83 -4.70 -3.97
N ALA A 51 12.85 -3.88 -4.24
CA ALA A 51 14.25 -4.25 -4.04
C ALA A 51 14.65 -4.36 -2.55
N SER A 52 13.92 -3.71 -1.64
CA SER A 52 14.22 -3.77 -0.21
C SER A 52 12.99 -3.57 0.68
N THR A 53 12.93 -4.34 1.76
CA THR A 53 11.93 -4.21 2.82
C THR A 53 11.94 -2.83 3.46
N SER A 54 13.12 -2.22 3.61
CA SER A 54 13.27 -0.91 4.25
C SER A 54 12.47 0.19 3.56
N ALA A 55 12.39 0.16 2.22
CA ALA A 55 11.60 1.14 1.48
C ALA A 55 10.12 1.10 1.88
N LEU A 56 9.54 -0.10 1.97
CA LEU A 56 8.17 -0.31 2.41
C LEU A 56 7.97 0.11 3.87
N THR A 57 8.83 -0.38 4.77
CA THR A 57 8.73 -0.08 6.20
C THR A 57 8.84 1.41 6.49
N MET A 58 9.74 2.13 5.81
CA MET A 58 9.89 3.58 5.99
C MET A 58 8.65 4.34 5.54
N VAL A 59 8.00 3.93 4.45
CA VAL A 59 6.75 4.56 3.98
C VAL A 59 5.61 4.29 4.96
N VAL A 60 5.42 3.03 5.38
CA VAL A 60 4.37 2.64 6.34
C VAL A 60 4.55 3.37 7.69
N ARG A 61 5.79 3.57 8.13
CA ARG A 61 6.12 4.31 9.37
C ARG A 61 6.10 5.83 9.21
N GLY A 62 5.85 6.36 8.00
CA GLY A 62 5.88 7.80 7.73
C GLY A 62 7.26 8.44 7.80
N GLN A 63 8.34 7.66 7.77
CA GLN A 63 9.71 8.15 7.76
C GLN A 63 10.16 8.64 6.38
N ARG A 64 9.43 8.25 5.33
CA ARG A 64 9.71 8.64 3.95
C ARG A 64 8.42 8.73 3.14
N LEU A 65 8.34 9.75 2.28
CA LEU A 65 7.28 9.85 1.28
C LEU A 65 7.56 8.89 0.11
N PRO A 66 6.56 8.14 -0.39
CA PRO A 66 6.76 7.23 -1.49
C PRO A 66 7.00 7.98 -2.81
N GLY A 67 7.98 7.49 -3.58
CA GLY A 67 8.25 7.98 -4.93
C GLY A 67 7.23 7.46 -5.95
N PRO A 68 7.10 8.06 -7.15
CA PRO A 68 6.08 7.71 -8.13
C PRO A 68 6.04 6.22 -8.48
N LYS A 69 7.20 5.61 -8.80
CA LYS A 69 7.31 4.17 -9.10
C LYS A 69 6.85 3.25 -7.97
N PHE A 70 7.00 3.70 -6.71
CA PHE A 70 6.55 2.92 -5.56
C PHE A 70 5.03 2.97 -5.42
N VAL A 71 4.46 4.14 -5.65
CA VAL A 71 3.02 4.38 -5.64
C VAL A 71 2.34 3.58 -6.76
N GLU A 72 2.92 3.55 -7.97
CA GLU A 72 2.45 2.72 -9.08
C GLU A 72 2.44 1.23 -8.71
N LYS A 73 3.54 0.72 -8.14
CA LYS A 73 3.60 -0.69 -7.68
C LYS A 73 2.54 -1.03 -6.64
N LEU A 74 2.23 -0.12 -5.73
CA LEU A 74 1.14 -0.32 -4.77
C LEU A 74 -0.21 -0.36 -5.48
N ALA A 75 -0.47 0.59 -6.37
CA ALA A 75 -1.73 0.63 -7.12
C ALA A 75 -1.94 -0.63 -7.99
N ASP A 76 -0.87 -1.16 -8.57
CA ASP A 76 -0.88 -2.43 -9.31
C ASP A 76 -1.12 -3.63 -8.40
N TYR A 77 -0.48 -3.66 -7.22
CA TYR A 77 -0.66 -4.72 -6.24
C TYR A 77 -2.08 -4.80 -5.68
N PHE A 78 -2.71 -3.65 -5.44
CA PHE A 78 -4.09 -3.58 -5.01
C PHE A 78 -5.10 -3.75 -6.15
N ASP A 79 -4.63 -3.92 -7.39
CA ASP A 79 -5.44 -4.05 -8.59
C ASP A 79 -6.47 -2.92 -8.74
N PHE A 80 -6.05 -1.69 -8.43
CA PHE A 80 -6.95 -0.53 -8.43
C PHE A 80 -7.47 -0.21 -9.82
N SER A 81 -8.78 0.03 -9.90
CA SER A 81 -9.44 0.67 -11.04
C SER A 81 -8.92 2.10 -11.25
N GLN A 82 -9.22 2.70 -12.40
CA GLN A 82 -8.74 4.06 -12.70
C GLN A 82 -9.18 5.08 -11.62
N SER A 83 -10.44 5.04 -11.19
CA SER A 83 -10.96 5.96 -10.17
C SER A 83 -10.27 5.76 -8.81
N GLU A 84 -9.97 4.52 -8.44
CA GLU A 84 -9.25 4.21 -7.20
C GLU A 84 -7.78 4.66 -7.28
N ARG A 85 -7.14 4.51 -8.45
CA ARG A 85 -5.80 5.03 -8.71
C ARG A 85 -5.74 6.53 -8.56
N ASP A 86 -6.67 7.25 -9.19
CA ASP A 86 -6.72 8.71 -9.13
C ASP A 86 -6.84 9.19 -7.68
N TYR A 87 -7.77 8.60 -6.93
CA TYR A 87 -7.93 8.91 -5.51
C TYR A 87 -6.72 8.52 -4.67
N PHE A 88 -6.11 7.37 -4.92
CA PHE A 88 -4.90 6.94 -4.23
C PHE A 88 -3.73 7.89 -4.48
N PHE A 89 -3.58 8.39 -5.72
CA PHE A 89 -2.56 9.36 -6.07
C PHE A 89 -2.83 10.71 -5.42
N ASP A 90 -4.09 11.12 -5.31
CA ASP A 90 -4.49 12.31 -4.56
C ASP A 90 -4.19 12.17 -3.07
N LEU A 91 -4.43 11.01 -2.44
CA LEU A 91 -4.01 10.75 -1.06
C LEU A 91 -2.51 10.91 -0.87
N VAL A 92 -1.71 10.37 -1.78
CA VAL A 92 -0.25 10.52 -1.75
C VAL A 92 0.15 11.98 -1.91
N ARG A 93 -0.53 12.74 -2.79
CA ARG A 93 -0.27 14.16 -3.00
C ARG A 93 -0.61 14.99 -1.76
N LEU A 94 -1.76 14.73 -1.13
CA LEU A 94 -2.16 15.34 0.12
C LEU A 94 -1.12 15.08 1.21
N GLN A 95 -0.67 13.84 1.36
CA GLN A 95 0.39 13.48 2.31
C GLN A 95 1.67 14.30 2.11
N LYS A 96 2.10 14.47 0.85
CA LYS A 96 3.30 15.26 0.51
C LYS A 96 3.16 16.74 0.87
N LEU A 97 1.96 17.30 0.76
CA LEU A 97 1.68 18.69 1.13
C LEU A 97 1.65 18.88 2.65
N THR A 98 1.11 17.90 3.37
CA THR A 98 1.05 17.93 4.84
C THR A 98 2.42 17.75 5.49
N ASP A 99 3.25 16.83 4.98
CA ASP A 99 4.58 16.54 5.56
C ASP A 99 5.64 17.58 5.16
N ASN A 100 5.37 18.42 4.16
CA ASN A 100 6.23 19.55 3.77
C ASN A 100 5.40 20.82 3.65
N PRO A 101 4.97 21.42 4.77
CA PRO A 101 4.29 22.69 4.76
C PRO A 101 5.30 23.73 4.25
N ARG A 102 5.01 24.30 3.07
CA ARG A 102 5.75 25.45 2.55
C ARG A 102 5.68 26.63 3.51
#